data_AF-A0A808FKC3-F1
#
_entry.id   AF-A0A808FKC3-F1
#
_cell.length_a   1.000
_cell.length_b   1.000
_cell.length_c   1.000
_cell.angle_alpha   90.00
_cell.angle_beta   90.00
_cell.angle_gamma   90.00
#
_symmetry.space_group_name_H-M   'P 1'
#
loop_
_entity.id
_entity.type
_entity.pdbx_description
1 polymer ?
#
loop_
_entity_poly.entity_id
_entity_poly.type
_entity_poly.pdbx_seq_one_letter_code
_entity_poly.pdbx_strand_id
1 'polypeptide(L)'
;MQQPEPSAVGSEPTRVIFIETVAELIGKAPTTIRTFATHKQFKDRNLIPRPFKLPNSRRLCWYEHEVRAWIDSTRPASPPPRRRSPGRPTKREQLERQRWANSPQGA
;
A
#
# COMPACT_ATOMS: atom_id res chain seq x y z
N MET A 1 -36.96 20.63 -5.12
CA MET A 1 -35.95 20.55 -6.19
C MET A 1 -34.59 20.83 -5.57
N GLN A 2 -33.98 19.83 -4.92
CA GLN A 2 -32.64 19.99 -4.35
C GLN A 2 -31.62 19.61 -5.42
N GLN A 3 -30.89 20.60 -5.93
CA GLN A 3 -29.70 20.36 -6.74
C GLN A 3 -28.59 19.81 -5.82
N PRO A 4 -27.96 18.67 -6.12
CA PRO A 4 -26.59 18.45 -5.67
C PRO A 4 -25.66 19.16 -6.65
N GLU A 5 -24.96 20.17 -6.13
CA GLU A 5 -23.94 20.91 -6.86
C GLU A 5 -22.87 19.96 -7.43
N PRO A 6 -22.33 20.23 -8.63
CA PRO A 6 -21.21 19.47 -9.14
C PRO A 6 -20.02 19.78 -8.24
N SER A 7 -19.64 18.82 -7.40
CA SER A 7 -18.37 18.84 -6.67
C SER A 7 -17.28 19.12 -7.69
N ALA A 8 -16.86 20.38 -7.79
CA ALA A 8 -15.70 20.80 -8.54
C ALA A 8 -14.53 20.07 -7.90
N VAL A 9 -14.19 18.90 -8.46
CA VAL A 9 -12.93 18.22 -8.19
C VAL A 9 -11.89 19.21 -8.65
N GLY A 10 -11.35 19.95 -7.68
CA GLY A 10 -10.36 20.98 -7.91
C GLY A 10 -9.27 20.37 -8.78
N SER A 11 -9.08 20.95 -9.96
CA SER A 11 -7.88 20.74 -10.76
C SER A 11 -6.70 21.25 -9.94
N GLU A 12 -6.22 20.42 -9.01
CA GLU A 12 -4.86 20.59 -8.50
C GLU A 12 -3.94 20.61 -9.73
N PRO A 13 -2.96 21.53 -9.77
CA PRO A 13 -2.07 21.62 -10.90
C PRO A 13 -1.42 20.25 -11.11
N THR A 14 -1.61 19.67 -12.30
CA THR A 14 -1.04 18.38 -12.68
C THR A 14 0.49 18.51 -12.75
N ARG A 15 1.13 18.37 -11.59
CA ARG A 15 2.58 18.41 -11.44
C ARG A 15 3.14 17.03 -11.76
N VAL A 16 4.15 17.02 -12.61
CA VAL A 16 4.89 15.80 -12.95
C VAL A 16 6.06 15.68 -11.98
N ILE A 17 6.13 14.54 -11.32
CA ILE A 17 7.20 14.21 -10.37
C ILE A 17 7.99 12.98 -10.84
N PHE A 18 9.23 12.87 -10.38
CA PHE A 18 10.15 11.81 -10.74
C PHE A 18 10.35 10.81 -9.60
N ILE A 19 11.13 9.77 -9.86
CA ILE A 19 11.45 8.68 -8.93
C ILE A 19 11.88 9.21 -7.54
N GLU A 20 12.71 10.26 -7.49
CA GLU A 20 13.26 10.81 -6.25
C GLU A 20 12.15 11.36 -5.36
N THR A 21 11.30 12.23 -5.91
CA THR A 21 10.16 12.80 -5.19
C THR A 21 9.12 11.73 -4.81
N VAL A 22 8.85 10.77 -5.69
CA VAL A 22 7.94 9.64 -5.38
C VAL A 22 8.49 8.80 -4.22
N ALA A 23 9.81 8.60 -4.18
CA ALA A 23 10.47 7.86 -3.11
C ALA A 23 10.33 8.57 -1.76
N GLU A 24 10.47 9.90 -1.74
CA GLU A 24 10.23 10.74 -0.55
C GLU A 24 8.76 10.67 -0.09
N LEU A 25 7.80 10.77 -1.00
CA LEU A 25 6.37 10.72 -0.68
C LEU A 25 5.91 9.36 -0.13
N ILE A 26 6.42 8.26 -0.68
CA ILE A 26 6.08 6.90 -0.25
C ILE A 26 6.93 6.45 0.96
N GLY A 27 8.05 7.14 1.25
CA GLY A 27 9.00 6.74 2.30
C GLY A 27 9.72 5.45 1.94
N LYS A 28 10.24 5.36 0.71
CA LYS A 28 11.00 4.21 0.17
C LYS A 28 12.28 4.71 -0.49
N ALA A 29 13.21 3.81 -0.77
CA ALA A 29 14.41 4.17 -1.53
C ALA A 29 14.07 4.36 -3.03
N PRO A 30 14.73 5.29 -3.74
CA PRO A 30 14.51 5.51 -5.17
C PRO A 30 14.83 4.27 -6.02
N THR A 31 15.79 3.46 -5.59
CA THR A 31 16.11 2.16 -6.20
C THR A 31 14.93 1.19 -6.10
N THR A 32 14.26 1.14 -4.94
CA THR A 32 13.06 0.32 -4.72
C THR A 32 11.90 0.76 -5.61
N ILE A 33 11.66 2.07 -5.72
CA ILE A 33 10.63 2.61 -6.64
C ILE A 33 10.93 2.21 -8.08
N ARG A 34 12.19 2.30 -8.52
CA ARG A 34 12.61 1.87 -9.85
C ARG A 34 12.35 0.37 -10.06
N THR A 35 12.70 -0.47 -9.09
CA THR A 35 12.45 -1.92 -9.14
C THR A 35 10.95 -2.24 -9.25
N PHE A 36 10.11 -1.57 -8.46
CA PHE A 36 8.66 -1.76 -8.52
C PHE A 36 8.07 -1.32 -9.86
N ALA A 37 8.64 -0.29 -10.48
CA ALA A 37 8.20 0.22 -11.77
C ALA A 37 8.61 -0.66 -12.97
N THR A 38 9.75 -1.35 -12.90
CA THR A 38 10.33 -2.05 -14.05
C THR A 38 10.28 -3.58 -13.95
N HIS A 39 10.33 -4.17 -12.76
CA HIS A 39 10.34 -5.62 -12.62
C HIS A 39 8.93 -6.19 -12.84
N LYS A 40 8.80 -7.13 -13.79
CA LYS A 40 7.53 -7.78 -14.13
C LYS A 40 6.81 -8.37 -12.92
N GLN A 41 7.55 -8.94 -11.97
CA GLN A 41 6.96 -9.53 -10.76
C GLN A 41 6.21 -8.53 -9.87
N PHE A 42 6.55 -7.24 -9.94
CA PHE A 42 5.99 -6.19 -9.08
C PHE A 42 5.05 -5.25 -9.83
N LYS A 43 5.18 -5.17 -11.15
CA LYS A 43 4.40 -4.28 -12.02
C LYS A 43 2.89 -4.46 -11.84
N ASP A 44 2.43 -5.69 -11.67
CA ASP A 44 1.00 -6.03 -11.55
C ASP A 44 0.50 -6.06 -10.09
N ARG A 45 1.39 -5.87 -9.11
CA ARG A 45 1.06 -5.97 -7.66
C ARG A 45 0.51 -4.67 -7.07
N ASN A 46 0.26 -3.65 -7.91
CA ASN A 46 -0.25 -2.33 -7.52
C ASN A 46 0.54 -1.67 -6.38
N LEU A 47 1.84 -1.98 -6.28
CA LEU A 47 2.75 -1.55 -5.20
C LEU A 47 3.15 -0.09 -5.30
N ILE A 48 3.00 0.50 -6.48
CA ILE A 48 3.19 1.92 -6.77
C ILE A 48 2.20 2.33 -7.87
N PRO A 49 1.87 3.62 -7.99
CA PRO A 49 1.11 4.14 -9.13
C PRO A 49 1.83 3.86 -10.46
N ARG A 50 1.05 3.76 -11.54
CA ARG A 50 1.59 3.44 -12.87
C ARG A 50 2.48 4.57 -13.38
N PRO A 51 3.74 4.30 -13.75
CA PRO A 51 4.58 5.31 -14.39
C PRO A 51 4.12 5.56 -15.83
N PHE A 52 4.27 6.80 -16.27
CA PHE A 52 4.23 7.15 -17.69
C PHE A 52 5.60 7.64 -18.17
N LYS A 53 5.78 7.65 -19.50
CA LYS A 53 6.99 8.14 -20.15
C LYS A 53 6.63 9.37 -20.97
N LEU A 54 7.43 10.43 -20.83
CA LEU A 54 7.31 11.59 -21.68
C LEU A 54 7.95 11.31 -23.05
N PRO A 55 7.40 11.84 -24.16
CA PRO A 55 8.07 11.80 -25.45
C PRO A 55 9.43 12.48 -25.32
N ASN A 56 10.49 11.84 -25.83
CA ASN A 56 11.90 12.26 -25.72
C ASN A 56 12.58 12.11 -24.35
N SER A 57 11.89 11.64 -23.31
CA SER A 57 12.50 11.40 -22.00
C SER A 57 12.68 9.91 -21.70
N ARG A 58 13.87 9.57 -21.18
CA ARG A 58 14.17 8.22 -20.67
C ARG A 58 13.74 8.03 -19.21
N ARG A 59 13.30 9.10 -18.54
CA ARG A 59 12.91 9.07 -17.12
C ARG A 59 11.47 8.58 -16.96
N LEU A 60 11.24 7.78 -15.92
CA LEU A 60 9.90 7.44 -15.47
C LEU A 60 9.32 8.63 -14.70
N CYS A 61 8.08 8.95 -15.02
CA CYS A 61 7.36 10.10 -14.50
C CYS A 61 6.03 9.66 -13.90
N TRP A 62 5.56 10.40 -12.92
CA TRP A 62 4.26 10.22 -12.28
C TRP A 62 3.57 11.56 -12.12
N TYR A 63 2.25 11.53 -12.03
CA TYR A 63 1.50 12.70 -11.61
C TYR A 63 1.42 12.74 -10.10
N GLU A 64 1.71 13.91 -9.53
CA GLU A 64 1.69 14.13 -8.08
C GLU A 64 0.34 13.76 -7.47
N HIS A 65 -0.75 14.15 -8.11
CA HIS A 65 -2.12 13.86 -7.65
C HIS A 65 -2.40 12.34 -7.65
N GLU A 66 -1.98 11.59 -8.67
CA GLU A 66 -2.17 10.14 -8.71
C GLU A 66 -1.38 9.44 -7.60
N VAL A 67 -0.15 9.89 -7.34
CA VAL A 67 0.69 9.34 -6.27
C VAL A 67 0.04 9.61 -4.92
N ARG A 68 -0.48 10.81 -4.71
CA ARG A 68 -1.15 11.19 -3.46
C ARG A 68 -2.47 10.46 -3.26
N ALA A 69 -3.29 10.34 -4.31
CA ALA A 69 -4.51 9.56 -4.31
C ALA A 69 -4.25 8.06 -4.07
N TRP A 70 -3.15 7.53 -4.63
CA TRP A 70 -2.72 6.16 -4.39
C TRP A 70 -2.28 5.96 -2.93
N ILE A 71 -1.52 6.90 -2.34
CA ILE A 71 -1.13 6.85 -0.93
C ILE A 71 -2.39 6.86 -0.04
N ASP A 72 -3.36 7.72 -0.35
CA ASP A 72 -4.61 7.79 0.40
C ASP A 72 -5.42 6.48 0.27
N SER A 73 -5.52 5.94 -0.94
CA SER A 73 -6.23 4.69 -1.24
C SER A 73 -5.57 3.44 -0.66
N THR A 74 -4.23 3.43 -0.57
CA THR A 74 -3.46 2.32 0.01
C THR A 74 -3.25 2.45 1.50
N ARG A 75 -3.58 3.62 2.08
CA ARG A 75 -3.65 3.77 3.52
C ARG A 75 -4.75 2.83 4.01
N PRO A 76 -4.41 1.77 4.77
CA PRO A 76 -5.43 0.84 5.23
C PRO A 76 -6.43 1.63 6.07
N ALA A 77 -7.66 1.73 5.57
CA ALA A 77 -8.78 2.17 6.38
C ALA A 77 -8.92 1.16 7.52
N SER A 78 -8.84 1.64 8.76
CA SER A 78 -8.88 0.85 10.01
C SER A 78 -7.50 0.29 10.45
N PRO A 79 -7.17 0.38 11.75
CA PRO A 79 -5.83 0.14 12.25
C PRO A 79 -5.35 -1.27 11.89
N PRO A 80 -4.08 -1.44 11.52
CA PRO A 80 -3.54 -2.76 11.25
C PRO A 80 -3.81 -3.63 12.49
N PRO A 81 -4.36 -4.86 12.35
CA PRO A 81 -4.46 -5.77 13.47
C PRO A 81 -3.08 -5.87 14.09
N ARG A 82 -2.98 -5.55 15.40
CA ARG A 82 -1.72 -5.56 16.16
C ARG A 82 -0.95 -6.81 15.75
N ARG A 83 0.16 -6.62 15.02
CA ARG A 83 1.08 -7.70 14.70
C ARG A 83 1.46 -8.33 16.04
N ARG A 84 0.99 -9.55 16.31
CA ARG A 84 1.42 -10.29 17.48
C ARG A 84 2.92 -10.48 17.32
N SER A 85 3.70 -10.03 18.30
CA SER A 85 5.14 -10.27 18.31
C SER A 85 5.39 -11.76 18.14
N PRO A 86 6.31 -12.19 17.26
CA PRO A 86 6.73 -13.58 17.21
C PRO A 86 7.37 -13.94 18.56
N GLY A 87 6.63 -14.62 19.44
CA GLY A 87 7.11 -15.03 20.76
C GLY A 87 6.00 -15.21 21.80
N ARG A 88 5.88 -16.46 22.27
CA ARG A 88 4.97 -17.05 23.29
C ARG A 88 3.45 -17.05 22.96
N PRO A 89 2.83 -18.26 22.84
CA PRO A 89 1.39 -18.41 22.67
C PRO A 89 0.60 -17.68 23.75
N THR A 90 -0.41 -16.94 23.33
CA THR A 90 -1.33 -16.19 24.19
C THR A 90 -2.00 -17.11 25.21
N LYS A 91 -2.30 -16.60 26.42
CA LYS A 91 -2.91 -17.37 27.53
C LYS A 91 -4.20 -18.11 27.13
N ARG A 92 -4.96 -17.56 26.16
CA ARG A 92 -6.13 -18.20 25.53
C ARG A 92 -5.77 -19.46 24.74
N GLU A 93 -4.78 -19.38 23.86
CA GLU A 93 -4.27 -20.51 23.06
C GLU A 93 -3.67 -21.62 23.96
N GLN A 94 -3.04 -21.25 25.08
CA GLN A 94 -2.56 -22.24 26.06
C GLN A 94 -3.70 -22.98 26.78
N LEU A 95 -4.85 -22.33 27.02
CA LEU A 95 -6.01 -22.97 27.65
C LEU A 95 -6.73 -23.91 26.65
N GLU A 96 -6.77 -23.54 25.37
CA GLU A 96 -7.32 -24.40 24.32
C GLU A 96 -6.45 -25.64 24.09
N ARG A 97 -5.10 -25.51 24.10
CA ARG A 97 -4.20 -26.67 24.07
C ARG A 97 -4.35 -27.59 25.27
N GLN A 98 -4.55 -27.05 26.47
CA GLN A 98 -4.81 -27.86 27.66
C GLN A 98 -6.15 -28.61 27.59
N ARG A 99 -7.20 -28.01 27.00
CA ARG A 99 -8.49 -28.69 26.78
C ARG A 99 -8.40 -29.82 25.76
N TRP A 100 -7.59 -29.66 24.72
CA TRP A 100 -7.29 -30.75 23.78
C TRP A 100 -6.44 -31.85 24.41
N ALA A 101 -5.38 -31.51 25.17
CA ALA A 101 -4.51 -32.48 25.82
C ALA A 101 -5.19 -33.29 26.94
N ASN A 102 -6.24 -32.73 27.56
CA ASN A 102 -7.02 -33.39 28.61
C ASN A 102 -8.29 -34.09 28.07
N SER A 103 -8.45 -34.18 26.75
CA SER A 103 -9.50 -34.97 26.12
C SER A 103 -9.01 -36.40 25.89
N PRO A 104 -9.60 -37.42 26.52
CA PRO A 104 -9.24 -38.81 26.30
C PRO A 104 -9.94 -39.33 25.04
N GLN A 105 -9.33 -39.14 23.87
CA GLN A 105 -9.69 -39.93 22.69
C GLN A 105 -8.43 -40.26 21.89
N GLY A 106 -7.98 -41.48 22.12
CA GLY A 106 -6.82 -42.12 21.51
C GLY A 106 -6.62 -43.48 22.18
N ALA A 107 -7.66 -44.30 22.14
CA ALA A 107 -7.58 -45.75 22.36
C ALA A 107 -7.30 -46.42 21.01
#